data_AF-A0A2N3C6R3-F1
#
_entry.id   AF-A0A2N3C6R3-F1
#
_cell.length_a   1.000
_cell.length_b   1.000
_cell.length_c   1.000
_cell.angle_alpha   90.00
_cell.angle_beta   90.00
_cell.angle_gamma   90.00
#
_symmetry.space_group_name_H-M   'P 1'
#
loop_
_entity.id
_entity.type
_entity.pdbx_description
1 polymer ?
#
loop_
_entity_poly.entity_id
_entity_poly.type
_entity_poly.pdbx_seq_one_letter_code
_entity_poly.pdbx_strand_id
1 'polypeptide(L)'
;GPAFLAYPNFSVLFEWNQSFTYVLTAAYLATRYAGAPVFDARNPEPGLDRDAMKALQRKLAARGHDVGAIDGILGAGTRAAVRAEQRRLGLPVDAWPTRELLERL
;
A
#
# COMPACT_ATOMS: atom_id res chain seq x y z
N GLY A 1 5.76 -8.77 2.07
CA GLY A 1 4.56 -9.48 2.58
C GLY A 1 4.09 -10.53 1.59
N PRO A 2 2.88 -11.09 1.76
CA PRO A 2 2.27 -11.97 0.77
C PRO A 2 2.02 -11.22 -0.54
N ALA A 3 1.90 -11.96 -1.65
CA ALA A 3 1.54 -11.42 -2.95
C ALA A 3 0.39 -12.25 -3.54
N PHE A 4 -0.57 -11.57 -4.16
CA PHE A 4 -1.75 -12.19 -4.75
C PHE A 4 -1.79 -11.85 -6.24
N LEU A 5 -2.14 -12.84 -7.07
CA LEU A 5 -2.40 -12.61 -8.48
C LEU A 5 -3.90 -12.34 -8.66
N ALA A 6 -4.23 -11.15 -9.18
CA ALA A 6 -5.60 -10.77 -9.50
C ALA A 6 -5.89 -11.03 -10.99
N TYR A 7 -7.08 -11.57 -11.26
CA TYR A 7 -7.60 -11.81 -12.61
C TYR A 7 -8.74 -10.81 -12.91
N PRO A 8 -9.25 -10.70 -14.17
CA PRO A 8 -10.27 -9.71 -14.52
C PRO A 8 -11.55 -9.76 -13.65
N ASN A 9 -11.91 -10.93 -13.12
CA ASN A 9 -13.04 -11.07 -12.18
C ASN A 9 -12.84 -10.34 -10.85
N PHE A 10 -11.60 -10.12 -10.42
CA PHE A 10 -11.28 -9.36 -9.21
C PHE A 10 -11.71 -7.90 -9.32
N SER A 11 -11.60 -7.31 -10.52
CA SER A 11 -11.98 -5.92 -10.77
C SER A 11 -13.47 -5.66 -10.57
N VAL A 12 -14.34 -6.66 -10.81
CA VAL A 12 -15.80 -6.55 -10.64
C VAL A 12 -16.17 -6.27 -9.18
N LEU A 13 -15.43 -6.80 -8.22
CA LEU A 13 -15.69 -6.59 -6.79
C LEU A 13 -15.55 -5.11 -6.38
N PHE A 14 -14.80 -4.31 -7.15
CA PHE A 14 -14.70 -2.87 -6.91
C PHE A 14 -16.01 -2.13 -7.22
N GLU A 15 -16.89 -2.65 -8.09
CA GLU A 15 -18.20 -2.05 -8.36
C GLU A 15 -19.07 -1.93 -7.10
N TRP A 16 -18.88 -2.85 -6.15
CA TRP A 16 -19.56 -2.84 -4.85
C TRP A 16 -18.82 -1.97 -3.81
N ASN A 17 -17.48 -2.06 -3.76
CA ASN A 17 -16.68 -1.33 -2.78
C ASN A 17 -15.28 -1.00 -3.32
N GLN A 18 -14.91 0.28 -3.31
CA GLN A 18 -13.65 0.78 -3.88
C GLN A 18 -12.41 0.53 -3.00
N SER A 19 -12.51 -0.20 -1.89
CA SER A 19 -11.39 -0.52 -1.00
C SER A 19 -10.69 -1.81 -1.40
N PHE A 20 -9.38 -1.72 -1.70
CA PHE A 20 -8.53 -2.91 -1.94
C PHE A 20 -8.59 -3.92 -0.80
N THR A 21 -8.56 -3.46 0.46
CA THR A 21 -8.64 -4.35 1.63
C THR A 21 -9.95 -5.11 1.65
N TYR A 22 -11.07 -4.42 1.39
CA TYR A 22 -12.38 -5.06 1.35
C TYR A 22 -12.44 -6.10 0.23
N VAL A 23 -12.10 -5.69 -1.00
CA VAL A 23 -12.18 -6.55 -2.18
C VAL A 23 -11.26 -7.77 -2.06
N LEU A 24 -10.03 -7.59 -1.58
CA LEU A 24 -9.11 -8.71 -1.32
C LEU A 24 -9.63 -9.65 -0.24
N THR A 25 -10.24 -9.11 0.82
CA THR A 25 -10.80 -9.94 1.91
C THR A 25 -11.98 -10.76 1.42
N ALA A 26 -12.89 -10.18 0.64
CA ALA A 26 -14.03 -10.88 0.05
C ALA A 26 -13.58 -11.97 -0.92
N ALA A 27 -12.65 -11.66 -1.83
CA ALA A 27 -12.08 -12.63 -2.76
C ALA A 27 -11.36 -13.77 -2.03
N TYR A 28 -10.55 -13.45 -1.01
CA TYR A 28 -9.86 -14.45 -0.20
C TYR A 28 -10.85 -15.34 0.57
N LEU A 29 -11.90 -14.79 1.15
CA LEU A 29 -12.94 -15.58 1.82
C LEU A 29 -13.60 -16.57 0.87
N ALA A 30 -13.88 -16.16 -0.38
CA ALA A 30 -14.42 -17.06 -1.39
C ALA A 30 -13.47 -18.23 -1.70
N THR A 31 -12.16 -18.00 -1.80
CA THR A 31 -11.20 -19.10 -1.99
C THR A 31 -11.13 -20.04 -0.79
N ARG A 32 -11.28 -19.50 0.43
CA ARG A 32 -11.38 -20.30 1.66
C ARG A 32 -12.58 -21.24 1.64
N TYR A 33 -13.75 -20.77 1.19
CA TYR A 33 -14.93 -21.63 1.03
C TYR A 33 -14.77 -22.68 -0.08
N ALA A 34 -14.00 -22.38 -1.12
CA ALA A 34 -13.66 -23.34 -2.17
C ALA A 34 -12.58 -24.37 -1.77
N GLY A 35 -12.11 -24.35 -0.51
CA GLY A 35 -11.15 -25.32 0.02
C GLY A 35 -9.67 -24.99 -0.22
N ALA A 36 -9.34 -23.77 -0.69
CA ALA A 36 -7.94 -23.34 -0.75
C ALA A 36 -7.30 -23.35 0.64
N PRO A 37 -5.97 -23.52 0.80
CA PRO A 37 -5.27 -23.37 2.08
C PRO A 37 -5.23 -21.91 2.54
N VAL A 38 -4.79 -21.67 3.78
CA VAL A 38 -4.56 -20.31 4.30
C VAL A 38 -3.32 -19.75 3.58
N PHE A 39 -3.33 -18.47 3.22
CA PHE A 39 -2.14 -17.87 2.59
C PHE A 39 -0.97 -17.82 3.58
N ASP A 40 0.24 -17.94 3.07
CA ASP A 40 1.44 -17.67 3.86
C ASP A 40 1.59 -16.16 4.06
N ALA A 41 1.41 -15.70 5.31
CA ALA A 41 1.50 -14.28 5.66
C ALA A 41 2.92 -13.71 5.54
N ARG A 42 3.95 -14.57 5.50
CA ARG A 42 5.35 -14.19 5.55
C ARG A 42 5.62 -13.26 6.74
N ASN A 43 6.63 -12.40 6.64
CA ASN A 43 6.95 -11.39 7.63
C ASN A 43 6.91 -9.99 6.98
N PRO A 44 5.73 -9.36 6.86
CA PRO A 44 5.63 -8.03 6.25
C PRO A 44 6.27 -6.97 7.14
N GLU A 45 7.01 -6.04 6.54
CA GLU A 45 7.55 -4.90 7.27
C GLU A 45 6.41 -4.01 7.77
N PRO A 46 6.42 -3.59 9.06
CA PRO A 46 5.41 -2.70 9.60
C PRO A 46 5.33 -1.40 8.79
N GLY A 47 4.11 -0.97 8.49
CA GLY A 47 3.87 0.35 7.94
C GLY A 47 4.05 1.42 9.02
N LEU A 48 4.12 2.68 8.59
CA LEU A 48 4.13 3.82 9.50
C LEU A 48 2.80 3.95 10.25
N ASP A 49 2.87 4.38 11.52
CA ASP A 49 1.70 4.91 12.20
C ASP A 49 1.22 6.22 11.57
N ARG A 50 0.10 6.76 12.06
CA ARG A 50 -0.52 7.94 11.47
C ARG A 50 0.36 9.19 11.54
N ASP A 51 1.11 9.39 12.61
CA ASP A 51 1.91 10.59 12.80
C ASP A 51 3.21 10.53 11.98
N ALA A 52 3.83 9.36 11.92
CA ALA A 52 4.95 9.07 11.04
C ALA A 52 4.54 9.16 9.55
N MET A 53 3.34 8.71 9.18
CA MET A 53 2.81 8.88 7.83
C MET A 53 2.63 10.36 7.47
N LYS A 54 2.10 11.19 8.38
CA LYS A 54 2.04 12.64 8.15
C LYS A 54 3.43 13.27 8.01
N ALA A 55 4.41 12.79 8.78
CA ALA A 55 5.79 13.23 8.65
C ALA A 55 6.36 12.87 7.26
N LEU A 56 6.09 11.67 6.77
CA LEU A 56 6.44 11.24 5.42
C LEU A 56 5.80 12.14 4.37
N GLN A 57 4.49 12.37 4.44
CA GLN A 57 3.75 13.22 3.51
C GLN A 57 4.32 14.66 3.48
N ARG A 58 4.65 15.25 4.64
CA ARG A 58 5.33 16.55 4.71
C ARG A 58 6.67 16.56 3.99
N LYS A 59 7.52 15.56 4.23
CA LYS A 59 8.83 15.45 3.57
C LYS A 59 8.69 15.28 2.06
N LEU A 60 7.76 14.45 1.62
CA LEU A 60 7.46 14.24 0.19
C LEU A 60 6.97 15.54 -0.46
N ALA A 61 6.04 16.26 0.18
CA ALA A 61 5.54 17.55 -0.30
C ALA A 61 6.66 18.61 -0.39
N ALA A 62 7.54 18.67 0.62
CA ALA A 62 8.69 19.58 0.62
C ALA A 62 9.69 19.31 -0.53
N ARG A 63 9.67 18.09 -1.09
CA ARG A 63 10.47 17.69 -2.25
C ARG A 63 9.74 17.89 -3.59
N GLY A 64 8.55 18.48 -3.57
CA GLY A 64 7.77 18.81 -4.77
C GLY A 64 6.81 17.71 -5.24
N HIS A 65 6.58 16.65 -4.46
CA HIS A 65 5.59 15.63 -4.81
C HIS A 65 4.17 16.09 -4.45
N ASP A 66 3.21 15.84 -5.33
CA ASP A 66 1.79 15.92 -4.98
C ASP A 66 1.36 14.69 -4.19
N VAL A 67 1.26 14.84 -2.88
CA VAL A 67 0.80 13.79 -1.96
C VAL A 67 -0.69 13.87 -1.65
N GLY A 68 -1.39 14.91 -2.12
CA GLY A 68 -2.71 15.30 -1.63
C GLY A 68 -2.67 15.90 -0.23
N ALA A 69 -3.67 15.58 0.61
CA ALA A 69 -3.74 16.06 1.99
C ALA A 69 -2.70 15.38 2.89
N ILE A 70 -2.14 16.12 3.85
CA ILE A 70 -1.25 15.60 4.90
C ILE A 70 -2.11 15.11 6.08
N ASP A 71 -2.81 14.01 5.87
CA ASP A 71 -3.82 13.45 6.78
C ASP A 71 -3.38 12.14 7.46
N GLY A 72 -2.22 11.60 7.07
CA GLY A 72 -1.69 10.32 7.53
C GLY A 72 -2.32 9.11 6.83
N ILE A 73 -3.04 9.31 5.74
CA ILE A 73 -3.65 8.25 4.94
C ILE A 73 -2.76 7.99 3.72
N LEU A 74 -2.41 6.72 3.50
CA LEU A 74 -1.70 6.30 2.30
C LEU A 74 -2.66 6.34 1.10
N GLY A 75 -2.81 7.51 0.49
CA GLY A 75 -3.63 7.74 -0.70
C GLY A 75 -2.90 7.45 -2.02
N ALA A 76 -3.58 7.67 -3.15
CA ALA A 76 -2.99 7.47 -4.48
C ALA A 76 -1.78 8.40 -4.75
N GLY A 77 -1.89 9.68 -4.39
CA GLY A 77 -0.80 10.67 -4.51
C GLY A 77 0.40 10.29 -3.63
N THR A 78 0.16 10.00 -2.34
CA THR A 78 1.22 9.53 -1.43
C THR A 78 1.90 8.25 -1.96
N ARG A 79 1.15 7.26 -2.46
CA ARG A 79 1.73 6.05 -3.08
C ARG A 79 2.61 6.36 -4.30
N ALA A 80 2.19 7.30 -5.13
CA ALA A 80 2.96 7.71 -6.30
C ALA A 80 4.29 8.37 -5.90
N ALA A 81 4.25 9.28 -4.92
CA ALA A 81 5.40 9.95 -4.35
C ALA A 81 6.38 8.96 -3.70
N VAL A 82 5.87 8.01 -2.91
CA VAL A 82 6.66 6.94 -2.30
C VAL A 82 7.41 6.13 -3.37
N ARG A 83 6.75 5.70 -4.45
CA ARG A 83 7.42 4.97 -5.54
C ARG A 83 8.51 5.80 -6.22
N ALA A 84 8.29 7.10 -6.38
CA ALA A 84 9.28 7.97 -7.00
C ALA A 84 10.54 8.08 -6.14
N GLU A 85 10.38 8.25 -4.82
CA GLU A 85 11.51 8.33 -3.89
C GLU A 85 12.18 6.98 -3.65
N GLN A 86 11.42 5.88 -3.61
CA GLN A 86 11.99 4.53 -3.57
C GLN A 86 12.92 4.30 -4.77
N ARG A 87 12.48 4.66 -5.99
CA ARG A 87 13.33 4.60 -7.19
C ARG A 87 14.58 5.46 -7.05
N ARG A 88 14.44 6.71 -6.60
CA ARG A 88 15.57 7.65 -6.45
C ARG A 88 16.60 7.15 -5.43
N LEU A 89 16.14 6.49 -4.37
CA LEU A 89 16.95 6.00 -3.26
C LEU A 89 17.48 4.57 -3.46
N GLY A 90 17.15 3.91 -4.58
CA GLY A 90 17.52 2.51 -4.83
C GLY A 90 16.84 1.51 -3.90
N LEU A 91 15.66 1.86 -3.36
CA LEU A 91 14.83 0.98 -2.52
C LEU A 91 13.87 0.17 -3.39
N PRO A 92 13.33 -0.96 -2.89
CA PRO A 92 12.22 -1.66 -3.53
C PRO A 92 11.06 -0.72 -3.84
N VAL A 93 10.52 -0.77 -5.06
CA VAL A 93 9.52 0.18 -5.58
C VAL A 93 8.10 -0.38 -5.43
N ASP A 94 7.71 -0.67 -4.19
CA ASP A 94 6.44 -1.32 -3.86
C ASP A 94 5.35 -0.36 -3.38
N ALA A 95 5.65 0.94 -3.29
CA ALA A 95 4.78 1.98 -2.73
C ALA A 95 4.48 1.81 -1.23
N TRP A 96 5.20 0.93 -0.51
CA TRP A 96 5.03 0.71 0.92
C TRP A 96 5.89 1.71 1.73
N PRO A 97 5.27 2.57 2.54
CA PRO A 97 6.00 3.54 3.35
C PRO A 97 6.59 2.85 4.58
N THR A 98 7.90 2.67 4.56
CA THR A 98 8.68 2.06 5.64
C THR A 98 9.34 3.11 6.52
N ARG A 99 9.82 2.69 7.69
CA ARG A 99 10.63 3.56 8.55
C ARG A 99 11.94 3.97 7.87
N GLU A 100 12.57 3.04 7.16
CA GLU A 100 13.78 3.29 6.37
C GLU A 100 13.57 4.39 5.34
N LEU A 101 12.46 4.34 4.58
CA LEU A 101 12.14 5.39 3.62
C LEU A 101 12.00 6.75 4.31
N LEU A 102 11.26 6.82 5.42
CA LEU A 102 11.06 8.07 6.16
C LEU A 102 12.39 8.69 6.64
N GLU A 103 13.35 7.86 7.05
CA GLU A 103 14.66 8.29 7.54
C GLU A 103 15.58 8.76 6.40
N ARG A 104 15.45 8.21 5.19
CA ARG A 104 16.24 8.59 4.01
C ARG A 104 15.72 9.80 3.23
N LEU A 105 14.51 10.28 3.54
CA LEU A 105 13.87 11.44 2.91
C LEU A 105 14.30 12.77 3.52
#